data_AF-A0AAU5Y6Q7-F1
#
_entry.id   AF-A0AAU5Y6Q7-F1
#
_cell.length_a   1.000
_cell.length_b   1.000
_cell.length_c   1.000
_cell.angle_alpha   90.00
_cell.angle_beta   90.00
_cell.angle_gamma   90.00
#
_symmetry.space_group_name_H-M   'P 1'
#
loop_
_entity.id
_entity.type
_entity.pdbx_description
1 polymer ?
#
loop_
_entity_poly.entity_id
_entity_poly.type
_entity_poly.pdbx_seq_one_letter_code
_entity_poly.pdbx_strand_id
1 'polypeptide(L)'
;MSPLQARAERSIRHRGVVTEQLQLALTSRVAIEQAKGVLSVRLGVDMDGAFTALRGYARSHNLKLDDLARTILDDRAWTHELFTQR
;
A
#
# COMPACT_ATOMS: atom_id res chain seq x y z
N MET A 1 5.40 -40.58 -12.70
CA MET A 1 4.53 -39.39 -12.57
C MET A 1 4.02 -39.03 -13.95
N SER A 2 2.71 -38.93 -14.17
CA SER A 2 2.16 -38.80 -15.53
C SER A 2 2.29 -37.36 -16.08
N PRO A 3 2.43 -37.15 -17.40
CA PRO A 3 2.52 -35.82 -18.01
C PRO A 3 1.29 -34.93 -17.75
N LEU A 4 0.12 -35.53 -17.51
CA LEU A 4 -1.13 -34.83 -17.20
C LEU A 4 -1.12 -34.26 -15.78
N GLN A 5 -0.57 -34.99 -14.81
CA GLN A 5 -0.42 -34.54 -13.43
C GLN A 5 0.50 -33.31 -13.34
N ALA A 6 1.64 -33.33 -14.04
CA ALA A 6 2.61 -32.22 -14.05
C ALA A 6 2.10 -30.92 -14.70
N ARG A 7 1.08 -30.98 -15.59
CA ARG A 7 0.42 -29.81 -16.19
C ARG A 7 -0.64 -29.23 -15.24
N ALA A 8 -1.42 -30.10 -14.60
CA ALA A 8 -2.41 -29.71 -13.61
C ALA A 8 -1.75 -29.03 -12.40
N GLU A 9 -0.68 -29.61 -11.86
CA GLU A 9 0.11 -29.05 -10.75
C GLU A 9 0.66 -27.65 -11.08
N ARG A 10 1.25 -27.47 -12.28
CA ARG A 10 1.73 -26.16 -12.74
C ARG A 10 0.61 -25.14 -12.88
N SER A 11 -0.54 -25.53 -13.42
CA SER A 11 -1.71 -24.65 -13.57
C SER A 11 -2.31 -24.24 -12.22
N ILE A 12 -2.34 -25.14 -11.24
CA ILE A 12 -2.81 -24.85 -9.88
C ILE A 12 -1.82 -23.91 -9.17
N ARG A 13 -0.51 -24.18 -9.25
CA ARG A 13 0.53 -23.32 -8.65
C ARG A 13 0.52 -21.92 -9.25
N HIS A 14 0.38 -21.79 -10.57
CA HIS A 14 0.31 -20.50 -11.24
C HIS A 14 -0.92 -19.70 -10.82
N ARG A 15 -2.09 -20.36 -10.72
CA ARG A 15 -3.32 -19.73 -10.19
C ARG A 15 -3.13 -19.23 -8.75
N GLY A 16 -2.50 -20.03 -7.89
CA GLY A 16 -2.18 -19.63 -6.52
C GLY A 16 -1.33 -18.36 -6.44
N VAL A 17 -0.27 -18.27 -7.24
CA VAL A 17 0.62 -17.09 -7.30
C VAL A 17 -0.13 -15.83 -7.75
N VAL A 18 -0.97 -15.93 -8.78
CA VAL A 18 -1.74 -14.77 -9.27
C VAL A 18 -2.74 -14.31 -8.21
N THR A 19 -3.43 -15.24 -7.54
CA THR A 19 -4.35 -14.91 -6.46
C THR A 19 -3.63 -14.19 -5.30
N GLU A 20 -2.45 -14.65 -4.91
CA GLU A 20 -1.65 -14.02 -3.87
C GLU A 20 -1.18 -12.61 -4.25
N GLN A 21 -0.70 -12.42 -5.48
CA GLN A 21 -0.28 -11.11 -5.99
C GLN A 21 -1.45 -10.12 -6.03
N LEU A 22 -2.63 -10.57 -6.47
CA LEU A 22 -3.84 -9.73 -6.48
C LEU A 22 -4.26 -9.37 -5.06
N GLN A 23 -4.23 -10.33 -4.14
CA GLN A 23 -4.57 -10.08 -2.75
C GLN A 23 -3.62 -9.06 -2.13
N LEU A 24 -2.32 -9.19 -2.38
CA LEU A 24 -1.31 -8.24 -1.92
C LEU A 24 -1.54 -6.84 -2.49
N ALA A 25 -1.83 -6.74 -3.80
CA ALA A 25 -2.13 -5.47 -4.45
C ALA A 25 -3.40 -4.81 -3.89
N LEU A 26 -4.45 -5.59 -3.61
CA LEU A 26 -5.69 -5.10 -3.02
C LEU A 26 -5.47 -4.60 -1.59
N THR A 27 -4.75 -5.36 -0.76
CA THR A 27 -4.44 -4.93 0.61
C THR A 27 -3.59 -3.66 0.62
N SER A 28 -2.62 -3.54 -0.29
CA SER A 28 -1.83 -2.31 -0.45
C SER A 28 -2.71 -1.12 -0.83
N ARG A 29 -3.63 -1.30 -1.80
CA ARG A 29 -4.55 -0.23 -2.23
C ARG A 29 -5.46 0.25 -1.11
N VAL A 30 -6.02 -0.66 -0.31
CA VAL A 30 -6.89 -0.29 0.81
C VAL A 30 -6.15 0.56 1.83
N ALA A 31 -4.93 0.17 2.23
CA ALA A 31 -4.13 0.93 3.18
C ALA A 31 -3.81 2.34 2.64
N ILE A 32 -3.43 2.44 1.36
CA ILE A 32 -3.11 3.74 0.72
C ILE A 32 -4.34 4.66 0.68
N GLU A 33 -5.52 4.16 0.30
CA GLU A 33 -6.74 4.98 0.27
C GLU A 33 -7.18 5.44 1.67
N GLN A 34 -7.04 4.59 2.68
CA GLN A 34 -7.34 4.97 4.06
C GLN A 34 -6.33 6.02 4.58
N ALA A 35 -5.05 5.86 4.29
CA ALA A 35 -4.02 6.83 4.66
C ALA A 35 -4.24 8.19 3.97
N LYS A 36 -4.66 8.20 2.69
CA LYS A 36 -5.08 9.42 1.99
C LYS A 36 -6.23 10.11 2.72
N GLY A 37 -7.24 9.38 3.17
CA GLY A 37 -8.36 9.93 3.93
C GLY A 37 -7.92 10.59 5.24
N VAL A 38 -7.02 9.94 5.99
CA VAL A 38 -6.43 10.50 7.21
C VAL A 38 -5.65 11.78 6.91
N LEU A 39 -4.80 11.77 5.88
CA LEU A 39 -4.00 12.92 5.49
C LEU A 39 -4.83 14.07 4.93
N SER A 40 -5.89 13.79 4.16
CA SER A 40 -6.81 14.79 3.61
C SER A 40 -7.44 15.61 4.73
N VAL A 41 -8.02 14.94 5.74
CA VAL A 41 -8.63 15.61 6.89
C VAL A 41 -7.59 16.41 7.68
N ARG A 42 -6.40 15.85 7.87
CA ARG A 42 -5.37 16.47 8.73
C ARG A 42 -4.64 17.63 8.06
N LEU A 43 -4.37 17.54 6.77
CA LEU A 43 -3.69 18.58 5.99
C LEU A 43 -4.67 19.61 5.43
N GLY A 44 -5.98 19.36 5.50
CA GLY A 44 -6.99 20.22 4.88
C GLY A 44 -6.90 20.25 3.36
N VAL A 45 -6.48 19.14 2.74
CA VAL A 45 -6.29 18.99 1.29
C VAL A 45 -7.25 17.95 0.72
N ASP A 46 -7.45 17.99 -0.59
CA ASP A 46 -8.19 16.93 -1.29
C ASP A 46 -7.40 15.60 -1.33
N MET A 47 -8.04 14.56 -1.87
CA MET A 47 -7.45 13.22 -1.93
C MET A 47 -6.18 13.16 -2.80
N ASP A 48 -6.07 14.01 -3.82
CA ASP A 48 -4.92 14.07 -4.72
C ASP A 48 -3.73 14.79 -4.07
N GLY A 49 -4.00 15.87 -3.33
CA GLY A 49 -3.04 16.56 -2.48
C GLY A 49 -2.52 15.63 -1.38
N ALA A 50 -3.40 14.86 -0.73
CA ALA A 50 -3.02 13.88 0.27
C ALA A 50 -2.12 12.78 -0.31
N PHE A 51 -2.43 12.29 -1.50
CA PHE A 51 -1.59 11.29 -2.18
C PHE A 51 -0.24 11.85 -2.62
N THR A 52 -0.21 13.12 -3.04
CA THR A 52 1.03 13.82 -3.41
C THR A 52 1.93 13.97 -2.19
N ALA A 53 1.38 14.37 -1.04
CA ALA A 53 2.11 14.46 0.22
C ALA A 53 2.66 13.08 0.66
N LEU A 54 1.82 12.05 0.62
CA LEU A 54 2.20 10.68 0.97
C LEU A 54 3.37 10.17 0.10
N ARG A 55 3.30 10.36 -1.22
CA ARG A 55 4.38 9.97 -2.14
C ARG A 55 5.64 10.81 -1.96
N GLY A 56 5.48 12.11 -1.74
CA GLY A 56 6.59 13.03 -1.51
C GLY A 56 7.42 12.60 -0.32
N TYR A 57 6.76 12.33 0.82
CA TYR A 57 7.43 11.88 2.03
C TYR A 57 8.07 10.49 1.87
N ALA A 58 7.35 9.53 1.29
CA ALA A 58 7.89 8.19 1.03
C ALA A 58 9.17 8.27 0.20
N ARG A 59 9.19 9.13 -0.83
CA ARG A 59 10.36 9.31 -1.69
C ARG A 59 11.52 9.99 -0.97
N SER A 60 11.28 11.04 -0.18
CA SER A 60 12.36 11.75 0.53
C SER A 60 12.97 10.92 1.66
N HIS A 61 12.23 9.95 2.21
CA HIS A 61 12.67 9.07 3.29
C HIS A 61 13.03 7.65 2.84
N ASN A 62 13.01 7.38 1.52
CA ASN A 62 13.26 6.06 0.95
C ASN A 62 12.38 4.95 1.58
N LEU A 63 11.11 5.26 1.82
CA LEU A 63 10.12 4.34 2.38
C LEU A 63 9.26 3.74 1.27
N LYS A 64 8.79 2.51 1.48
CA LYS A 64 7.72 1.96 0.66
C LYS A 64 6.41 2.65 0.98
N LEU A 65 5.63 2.91 -0.06
CA LEU A 65 4.38 3.65 0.06
C LEU A 65 3.33 2.89 0.88
N ASP A 66 3.31 1.56 0.79
CA ASP A 66 2.40 0.71 1.55
C ASP A 66 2.76 0.64 3.03
N ASP A 67 4.04 0.50 3.35
CA ASP A 67 4.56 0.52 4.72
C ASP A 67 4.24 1.87 5.37
N LEU A 68 4.50 2.97 4.66
CA LEU A 68 4.17 4.31 5.14
C LEU A 68 2.67 4.48 5.39
N ALA A 69 1.84 4.00 4.47
CA ALA A 69 0.39 4.05 4.62
C ALA A 69 -0.07 3.27 5.86
N ARG A 70 0.52 2.10 6.14
CA ARG A 70 0.25 1.33 7.35
C ARG A 70 0.69 2.07 8.61
N THR A 71 1.89 2.65 8.62
CA THR A 71 2.36 3.47 9.74
C THR A 71 1.42 4.62 10.07
N ILE A 72 0.86 5.31 9.07
CA ILE A 72 -0.14 6.36 9.28
C ILE A 72 -1.42 5.84 9.95
N LEU A 73 -1.83 4.63 9.60
CA LEU A 73 -3.05 4.02 10.11
C LEU A 73 -2.86 3.47 11.53
N ASP A 74 -1.70 2.88 11.79
CA ASP A 74 -1.33 2.32 13.09
C ASP A 74 -1.05 3.42 14.10
N ASP A 75 -0.38 4.50 13.68
CA ASP A 75 -0.03 5.63 14.51
C ASP A 75 -0.66 6.93 14.00
N ARG A 76 -1.83 7.22 14.57
CA ARG A 76 -2.51 8.50 14.34
C ARG A 76 -1.68 9.69 14.80
N ALA A 77 -0.71 9.57 15.70
CA ALA A 77 0.17 10.68 16.09
C ALA A 77 1.28 10.92 15.07
N TRP A 78 1.71 9.89 14.33
CA TRP A 78 2.78 9.95 13.33
C TRP A 78 2.60 11.06 12.29
N THR A 79 1.35 11.36 11.90
CA THR A 79 1.13 12.46 10.96
C THR A 79 1.63 13.79 11.45
N HIS A 80 1.72 14.08 12.76
CA HIS A 80 2.26 15.34 13.27
C HIS A 80 3.71 15.57 12.80
N GLU A 81 4.47 14.49 12.65
CA GLU A 81 5.88 14.52 12.20
C GLU A 81 5.99 14.92 10.71
N LEU A 82 5.02 14.51 9.87
CA LEU A 82 4.91 14.98 8.48
C LEU A 82 4.79 16.52 8.38
N PHE A 83 4.21 17.19 9.36
CA PHE A 83 4.04 18.65 9.34
C PHE A 83 5.31 19.41 9.69
N THR A 84 6.27 18.77 10.35
CA THR A 84 7.42 19.46 10.96
C THR A 84 8.59 19.64 9.98
N GLN A 85 8.62 18.89 8.88
CA GLN A 85 9.73 18.90 7.92
C GLN A 85 9.55 19.87 6.72
N ARG A 86 9.04 21.09 6.95
CA ARG A 86 9.05 22.15 5.91
C ARG A 86 10.39 22.86 5.80
#